data_AF-A0AAU5JL54-F1
#
_entry.id   AF-A0AAU5JL54-F1
#
_cell.length_a   1.000
_cell.length_b   1.000
_cell.length_c   1.000
_cell.angle_alpha   90.00
_cell.angle_beta   90.00
_cell.angle_gamma   90.00
#
_symmetry.space_group_name_H-M   'P 1'
#
loop_
_entity.id
_entity.type
_entity.pdbx_description
1 polymer ?
#
loop_
_entity_poly.entity_id
_entity_poly.type
_entity_poly.pdbx_seq_one_letter_code
_entity_poly.pdbx_strand_id
1 'polypeptide(L)'
;MTDYRVPCAAILRDGSGTELLLAQRPWDGRYLAGALLPSPDHLNVTAPAPRCVAARTVTGLAAMIGASLLPEYEHAVLLSRLDEAEEDLCWVRNLEPGTGADSDLNAALDRFLMHARSAIDLLRRTKGPSLSGGQAALVDRVEARLDAATANEGGAAMAVWLEDGPNLIELARITAAPPASGADGGISTPVAPPTPPAASGAVRRR
;
A
#
# COMPACT_ATOMS: atom_id res chain seq x y z
N MET A 1 39.97 -18.86 -1.45
CA MET A 1 38.85 -18.37 -0.63
C MET A 1 38.50 -17.00 -1.16
N THR A 2 37.45 -16.88 -1.95
CA THR A 2 36.96 -15.59 -2.46
C THR A 2 35.81 -15.12 -1.57
N ASP A 3 36.01 -13.97 -0.92
CA ASP A 3 34.97 -13.22 -0.23
C ASP A 3 33.83 -12.88 -1.20
N TYR A 4 32.73 -13.63 -1.13
CA TYR A 4 31.48 -13.28 -1.81
C TYR A 4 30.62 -12.43 -0.88
N ARG A 5 31.06 -11.21 -0.58
CA ARG A 5 30.11 -10.17 -0.17
C ARG A 5 29.67 -9.44 -1.44
N VAL A 6 28.66 -9.99 -2.12
CA VAL A 6 28.01 -9.29 -3.22
C VAL A 6 26.91 -8.41 -2.61
N PRO A 7 26.97 -7.07 -2.74
CA PRO A 7 25.94 -6.18 -2.26
C PRO A 7 24.76 -6.26 -3.23
N CYS A 8 23.92 -7.29 -3.09
CA CYS A 8 22.87 -7.56 -4.08
C CYS A 8 21.50 -7.06 -3.67
N ALA A 9 21.38 -6.13 -2.72
CA ALA A 9 20.08 -5.57 -2.36
C ALA A 9 20.17 -4.08 -2.07
N ALA A 10 19.17 -3.33 -2.53
CA ALA A 10 18.99 -1.92 -2.24
C ALA A 10 17.52 -1.65 -1.91
N ILE A 11 17.28 -0.74 -0.98
CA ILE A 11 15.93 -0.22 -0.73
C ILE A 11 15.84 1.12 -1.44
N LEU A 12 14.85 1.25 -2.33
CA LEU A 12 14.48 2.51 -2.95
C LEU A 12 13.30 3.11 -2.20
N ARG A 13 13.42 4.41 -1.91
CA ARG A 13 12.39 5.21 -1.26
C ARG A 13 12.12 6.44 -2.12
N ASP A 14 10.85 6.74 -2.33
CA ASP A 14 10.42 7.94 -3.07
C ASP A 14 10.25 9.17 -2.15
N GLY A 15 10.27 8.98 -0.84
CA GLY A 15 10.02 10.03 0.15
C GLY A 15 8.53 10.30 0.43
N SER A 16 7.63 9.75 -0.38
CA SER A 16 6.17 9.74 -0.16
C SER A 16 5.66 8.48 0.54
N GLY A 17 6.57 7.58 0.93
CA GLY A 17 6.27 6.37 1.69
C GLY A 17 6.37 5.09 0.88
N THR A 18 6.55 5.15 -0.44
CA THR A 18 6.77 3.95 -1.26
C THR A 18 8.15 3.39 -1.00
N GLU A 19 8.21 2.13 -0.59
CA GLU A 19 9.46 1.42 -0.38
C GLU A 19 9.55 0.17 -1.27
N LEU A 20 10.59 0.09 -2.09
CA LEU A 20 10.86 -1.08 -2.94
C LEU A 20 12.18 -1.73 -2.56
N LEU A 21 12.17 -3.05 -2.40
CA LEU A 21 13.38 -3.87 -2.32
C LEU A 21 13.80 -4.26 -3.73
N LEU A 22 14.98 -3.81 -4.15
CA LEU A 22 15.66 -4.28 -5.34
C LEU A 22 16.70 -5.31 -4.97
N ALA A 23 16.81 -6.39 -5.75
CA ALA A 23 17.88 -7.35 -5.56
C ALA A 23 18.38 -8.00 -6.86
N GLN A 24 19.62 -8.49 -6.88
CA GLN A 24 20.11 -9.37 -7.95
C GLN A 24 20.24 -10.80 -7.44
N ARG A 25 19.58 -11.73 -8.13
CA ARG A 25 19.66 -13.16 -7.84
C ARG A 25 21.00 -13.73 -8.34
N PRO A 26 21.86 -14.27 -7.46
CA PRO A 26 23.21 -14.66 -7.85
C PRO A 26 23.29 -15.90 -8.75
N TRP A 27 22.26 -16.77 -8.77
CA TRP A 27 22.31 -18.03 -9.53
C TRP A 27 21.77 -17.95 -10.97
N ASP A 28 20.96 -16.95 -11.30
CA ASP A 28 20.45 -16.74 -12.67
C ASP A 28 20.66 -15.30 -13.19
N GLY A 29 21.33 -14.46 -12.40
CA GLY A 29 21.67 -13.08 -12.74
C GLY A 29 20.48 -12.14 -12.87
N ARG A 30 19.26 -12.59 -12.56
CA ARG A 30 18.04 -11.78 -12.70
C ARG A 30 17.98 -10.70 -11.64
N TYR A 31 17.46 -9.54 -12.03
CA TYR A 31 17.09 -8.47 -11.13
C TYR A 31 15.65 -8.67 -10.67
N LEU A 32 15.41 -8.46 -9.38
CA LEU A 32 14.13 -8.56 -8.71
C LEU A 32 13.73 -7.19 -8.15
N ALA A 33 12.43 -6.96 -8.10
CA ALA A 33 11.83 -5.91 -7.30
C ALA A 33 10.62 -6.46 -6.54
N GLY A 34 10.53 -6.13 -5.26
CA GLY A 34 9.37 -6.38 -4.42
C GLY A 34 9.00 -5.14 -3.63
N ALA A 35 7.74 -5.01 -3.26
CA ALA A 35 7.28 -3.94 -2.39
C ALA A 35 7.56 -4.25 -0.92
N LEU A 36 7.90 -3.22 -0.15
CA LEU A 36 7.97 -3.24 1.31
C LEU A 36 6.81 -2.44 1.90
N LEU A 37 6.49 -2.66 3.16
CA LEU A 37 5.51 -1.83 3.86
C LEU A 37 5.93 -0.36 3.81
N PRO A 38 4.98 0.56 3.59
CA PRO A 38 5.30 1.98 3.63
C PRO A 38 5.86 2.36 4.99
N SER A 39 6.94 3.16 5.01
CA SER A 39 7.54 3.69 6.24
C SER A 39 7.27 5.19 6.33
N PRO A 40 7.00 5.74 7.54
CA PRO A 40 6.97 5.11 8.86
C PRO A 40 5.64 4.41 9.24
N ASP A 41 4.70 4.30 8.31
CA ASP A 41 3.36 3.77 8.60
C ASP A 41 3.37 2.32 9.09
N HIS A 42 2.76 2.09 10.25
CA HIS A 42 2.41 0.75 10.71
C HIS A 42 1.07 0.34 10.10
N LEU A 43 1.08 0.10 8.79
CA LEU A 43 -0.09 -0.32 8.05
C LEU A 43 -0.45 -1.79 8.38
N ASN A 44 -1.68 -2.01 8.83
CA ASN A 44 -2.31 -3.32 8.94
C ASN A 44 -2.66 -3.83 7.53
N VAL A 45 -1.81 -4.69 6.99
CA VAL A 45 -2.00 -5.20 5.62
C VAL A 45 -3.10 -6.26 5.56
N THR A 46 -4.26 -5.81 5.11
CA THR A 46 -5.45 -6.61 4.83
C THR A 46 -5.59 -6.97 3.34
N ALA A 47 -4.99 -6.18 2.45
CA ALA A 47 -5.11 -6.34 1.01
C ALA A 47 -4.17 -7.43 0.46
N PRO A 48 -4.45 -8.00 -0.73
CA PRO A 48 -3.54 -8.93 -1.39
C PRO A 48 -2.16 -8.31 -1.60
N ALA A 49 -1.10 -9.08 -1.31
CA ALA A 49 0.27 -8.61 -1.47
C ALA A 49 0.59 -8.35 -2.95
N PRO A 50 1.24 -7.22 -3.28
CA PRO A 50 1.69 -6.92 -4.65
C PRO A 50 2.67 -7.98 -5.17
N ARG A 51 2.59 -8.30 -6.47
CA ARG A 51 3.48 -9.32 -7.04
C ARG A 51 4.90 -8.79 -7.17
N CYS A 52 5.88 -9.61 -6.78
CA CYS A 52 7.27 -9.34 -7.12
C CYS A 52 7.50 -9.48 -8.62
N VAL A 53 8.32 -8.60 -9.19
CA VAL A 53 8.69 -8.63 -10.61
C VAL A 53 10.16 -8.99 -10.80
N ALA A 54 10.48 -9.67 -11.90
CA ALA A 54 11.82 -10.17 -12.15
C ALA A 54 12.21 -10.03 -13.63
N ALA A 55 13.36 -9.40 -13.90
CA ALA A 55 13.85 -9.16 -15.26
C ALA A 55 15.29 -9.61 -15.45
N ARG A 56 15.69 -9.82 -16.71
CA ARG A 56 17.09 -10.04 -17.08
C ARG A 56 17.90 -8.74 -17.19
N THR A 57 17.23 -7.60 -17.36
CA THR A 57 17.86 -6.28 -17.54
C THR A 57 17.25 -5.27 -16.58
N VAL A 58 18.04 -4.27 -16.19
CA VAL A 58 17.57 -3.17 -15.33
C VAL A 58 16.43 -2.40 -15.99
N THR A 59 16.52 -2.11 -17.29
CA THR A 59 15.46 -1.43 -18.04
C THR A 59 14.17 -2.25 -18.09
N GLY A 60 14.28 -3.57 -18.28
CA GLY A 60 13.13 -4.46 -18.24
C GLY A 60 12.49 -4.51 -16.86
N LEU A 61 13.32 -4.47 -15.80
CA LEU A 61 12.82 -4.40 -14.43
C LEU A 61 12.07 -3.09 -14.18
N ALA A 62 12.66 -1.95 -14.56
CA ALA A 62 12.02 -0.64 -14.43
C ALA A 62 10.67 -0.57 -15.15
N ALA A 63 10.58 -1.13 -16.37
CA ALA A 63 9.33 -1.21 -17.11
C ALA A 63 8.25 -2.02 -16.36
N MET A 64 8.59 -3.19 -15.80
CA MET A 64 7.65 -4.00 -15.02
C MET A 64 7.29 -3.36 -13.67
N ILE A 65 8.23 -2.62 -13.06
CA ILE A 65 7.95 -1.85 -11.85
C ILE A 65 6.83 -0.83 -12.15
N GLY A 66 7.00 -0.01 -13.19
CA GLY A 66 6.02 1.02 -13.54
C GLY A 66 4.69 0.47 -14.08
N ALA A 67 4.72 -0.62 -14.84
CA ALA A 67 3.52 -1.18 -15.46
C ALA A 67 2.70 -2.09 -14.52
N SER A 68 3.26 -2.57 -13.41
CA SER A 68 2.61 -3.62 -12.61
C SER A 68 2.88 -3.51 -11.11
N LEU A 69 4.13 -3.56 -10.67
CA LEU A 69 4.43 -3.57 -9.22
C LEU A 69 3.94 -2.30 -8.51
N LEU A 70 4.22 -1.11 -9.06
CA LEU A 70 3.81 0.15 -8.44
C LEU A 70 2.29 0.32 -8.40
N PRO A 71 1.53 0.12 -9.49
CA PRO A 71 0.07 0.16 -9.43
C PRO A 71 -0.53 -0.80 -8.41
N GLU A 72 -0.04 -2.04 -8.32
CA GLU A 72 -0.52 -3.02 -7.34
C GLU A 72 -0.16 -2.63 -5.91
N TYR A 73 1.02 -2.06 -5.71
CA TYR A 73 1.46 -1.56 -4.41
C TYR A 73 0.57 -0.41 -3.92
N GLU A 74 0.40 0.62 -4.75
CA GLU A 74 -0.43 1.78 -4.43
C GLU A 74 -1.87 1.34 -4.14
N HIS A 75 -2.37 0.38 -4.91
CA HIS A 75 -3.70 -0.21 -4.72
C HIS A 75 -3.83 -0.97 -3.40
N ALA A 76 -2.86 -1.83 -3.06
CA ALA A 76 -2.88 -2.58 -1.81
C ALA A 76 -2.78 -1.65 -0.58
N VAL A 77 -1.89 -0.66 -0.62
CA VAL A 77 -1.74 0.35 0.45
C VAL A 77 -3.04 1.12 0.65
N LEU A 78 -3.66 1.56 -0.44
CA LEU A 78 -4.94 2.26 -0.36
C LEU A 78 -6.02 1.39 0.28
N LEU A 79 -6.20 0.14 -0.18
CA LEU A 79 -7.24 -0.75 0.35
C LEU A 79 -7.06 -0.99 1.86
N SER A 80 -5.83 -1.24 2.30
CA SER A 80 -5.54 -1.42 3.73
C SER A 80 -5.80 -0.16 4.55
N ARG A 81 -5.51 1.03 4.01
CA ARG A 81 -5.86 2.31 4.68
C ARG A 81 -7.37 2.53 4.76
N LEU A 82 -8.13 2.10 3.75
CA LEU A 82 -9.59 2.15 3.78
C LEU A 82 -10.18 1.19 4.82
N ASP A 83 -9.59 0.00 4.96
CA ASP A 83 -9.98 -0.96 5.99
C ASP A 83 -9.71 -0.42 7.40
N GLU A 84 -8.52 0.13 7.66
CA GLU A 84 -8.20 0.77 8.94
C GLU A 84 -9.16 1.91 9.28
N ALA A 85 -9.45 2.79 8.30
CA ALA A 85 -10.38 3.90 8.50
C ALA A 85 -11.81 3.42 8.80
N GLU A 86 -12.23 2.29 8.22
CA GLU A 86 -13.53 1.67 8.49
C GLU A 86 -13.57 1.00 9.87
N GLU A 87 -12.50 0.30 10.25
CA GLU A 87 -12.34 -0.28 11.59
C GLU A 87 -12.37 0.81 12.67
N ASP A 88 -11.64 1.91 12.46
CA ASP A 88 -11.64 3.07 13.34
C ASP A 88 -13.04 3.67 13.47
N LEU A 89 -13.77 3.85 12.36
CA LEU A 89 -15.16 4.33 12.40
C LEU A 89 -16.10 3.38 13.16
N CYS A 90 -15.93 2.07 12.95
CA CYS A 90 -16.71 1.05 13.65
C CYS A 90 -16.42 1.10 15.15
N TRP A 91 -15.15 1.22 15.53
CA TRP A 91 -14.72 1.37 16.91
C TRP A 91 -15.32 2.64 17.56
N VAL A 92 -15.19 3.81 16.92
CA VAL A 92 -15.73 5.08 17.45
C VAL A 92 -17.25 5.02 17.64
N ARG A 93 -17.99 4.42 16.71
CA ARG A 93 -19.46 4.27 16.80
C ARG A 93 -19.91 3.39 17.96
N ASN A 94 -19.05 2.47 18.41
CA ASN A 94 -19.33 1.56 19.51
C ASN A 94 -18.72 2.01 20.84
N LEU A 95 -18.09 3.19 20.88
CA LEU A 95 -17.44 3.71 22.07
C LEU A 95 -18.47 4.16 23.13
N GLU A 96 -18.37 3.62 24.34
CA GLU A 96 -19.22 4.06 25.45
C GLU A 96 -18.83 5.47 25.93
N PRO A 97 -19.80 6.37 26.20
CA PRO A 97 -19.51 7.69 26.74
C PRO A 97 -18.75 7.61 28.07
N GLY A 98 -17.66 8.38 28.20
CA GLY A 98 -16.89 8.48 29.45
C GLY A 98 -15.75 7.47 29.63
N THR A 99 -15.40 6.72 28.58
CA THR A 99 -14.29 5.75 28.57
C THR A 99 -12.89 6.37 28.60
N GLY A 100 -12.76 7.70 28.44
CA GLY A 100 -11.46 8.38 28.49
C GLY A 100 -10.53 8.06 27.32
N ALA A 101 -11.08 7.59 26.19
CA ALA A 101 -10.33 7.19 24.99
C ALA A 101 -9.96 8.36 24.06
N ASP A 102 -9.85 9.58 24.59
CA ASP A 102 -9.64 10.80 23.80
C ASP A 102 -8.33 10.73 22.99
N SER A 103 -7.28 10.10 23.54
CA SER A 103 -6.01 9.90 22.84
C SER A 103 -6.17 8.96 21.63
N ASP A 104 -6.88 7.85 21.80
CA ASP A 104 -7.07 6.87 20.73
C ASP A 104 -8.02 7.41 19.64
N LEU A 105 -9.01 8.21 20.05
CA LEU A 105 -9.92 8.90 19.15
C LEU A 105 -9.19 9.93 18.28
N ASN A 106 -8.29 10.72 18.87
CA ASN A 106 -7.45 11.65 18.12
C ASN A 106 -6.51 10.91 17.17
N ALA A 107 -5.90 9.81 17.61
CA ALA A 107 -5.04 9.00 16.75
C ALA A 107 -5.80 8.39 15.55
N ALA A 108 -7.05 7.97 15.75
CA ALA A 108 -7.91 7.46 14.70
C ALA A 108 -8.32 8.58 13.71
N LEU A 109 -8.67 9.76 14.21
CA LEU A 109 -8.92 10.93 13.37
C LEU A 109 -7.68 11.31 12.56
N ASP A 110 -6.50 11.32 13.17
CA ASP A 110 -5.23 11.64 12.49
C ASP A 110 -4.95 10.67 11.35
N ARG A 111 -5.16 9.35 11.55
CA ARG A 111 -5.05 8.34 10.49
C ARG A 111 -6.04 8.61 9.35
N PHE A 112 -7.29 8.88 9.66
CA PHE A 112 -8.29 9.23 8.65
C PHE A 112 -7.87 10.47 7.84
N LEU A 113 -7.46 11.55 8.51
CA LEU A 113 -7.06 12.80 7.87
C LEU A 113 -5.83 12.61 6.98
N MET A 114 -4.86 11.82 7.44
CA MET A 114 -3.66 11.50 6.69
C MET A 114 -3.98 10.81 5.35
N HIS A 115 -5.04 10.00 5.30
CA HIS A 115 -5.34 9.14 4.15
C HIS A 115 -6.54 9.60 3.31
N ALA A 116 -7.42 10.44 3.85
CA ALA A 116 -8.60 10.94 3.14
C ALA A 116 -8.24 11.66 1.83
N ARG A 117 -7.12 12.41 1.82
CA ARG A 117 -6.62 13.07 0.62
C ARG A 117 -6.19 12.09 -0.46
N SER A 118 -5.51 11.01 -0.09
CA SER A 118 -5.13 9.94 -1.03
C SER A 118 -6.36 9.25 -1.63
N ALA A 119 -7.42 9.06 -0.84
CA ALA A 119 -8.68 8.49 -1.32
C ALA A 119 -9.40 9.44 -2.32
N ILE A 120 -9.47 10.74 -2.01
CA ILE A 120 -10.04 11.76 -2.91
C ILE A 120 -9.26 11.81 -4.23
N ASP A 121 -7.93 11.84 -4.15
CA ASP A 121 -7.04 11.86 -5.31
C ASP A 121 -7.27 10.66 -6.22
N LEU A 122 -7.37 9.46 -5.65
CA LEU A 122 -7.69 8.25 -6.41
C LEU A 122 -9.03 8.40 -7.15
N LEU A 123 -10.08 8.82 -6.43
CA LEU A 123 -11.42 8.97 -7.01
C LEU A 123 -11.39 9.90 -8.22
N ARG A 124 -10.67 11.02 -8.11
CA ARG A 124 -10.50 11.98 -9.20
C ARG A 124 -9.70 11.42 -10.37
N ARG A 125 -8.58 10.74 -10.12
CA ARG A 125 -7.73 10.17 -11.17
C ARG A 125 -8.43 9.02 -11.92
N THR A 126 -9.12 8.14 -11.20
CA THR A 126 -9.65 6.89 -11.74
C THR A 126 -11.06 7.04 -12.32
N LYS A 127 -11.90 7.87 -11.70
CA LYS A 127 -13.32 7.99 -12.05
C LYS A 127 -13.78 9.41 -12.28
N GLY A 128 -12.92 10.43 -12.20
CA GLY A 128 -13.32 11.85 -12.30
C GLY A 128 -14.42 12.14 -13.35
N PRO A 129 -14.24 11.77 -14.63
CA PRO A 129 -15.25 12.01 -15.67
C PRO A 129 -16.50 11.09 -15.61
N SER A 130 -16.45 10.02 -14.81
CA SER A 130 -17.44 8.95 -14.73
C SER A 130 -18.16 8.86 -13.38
N LEU A 131 -17.85 9.75 -12.42
CA LEU A 131 -18.61 9.86 -11.18
C LEU A 131 -20.01 10.40 -11.50
N SER A 132 -21.03 9.83 -10.85
CA SER A 132 -22.37 10.42 -10.89
C SER A 132 -22.36 11.80 -10.22
N GLY A 133 -23.34 12.65 -10.55
CA GLY A 133 -23.42 14.00 -9.98
C GLY A 133 -23.42 14.03 -8.44
N GLY A 134 -24.07 13.04 -7.80
CA GLY A 134 -24.06 12.90 -6.35
C GLY A 134 -22.71 12.47 -5.78
N GLN A 135 -21.97 11.61 -6.47
CA GLN A 135 -20.63 11.17 -6.06
C GLN A 135 -19.61 12.29 -6.21
N ALA A 136 -19.64 13.04 -7.32
CA ALA A 136 -18.79 14.21 -7.50
C ALA A 136 -19.06 15.26 -6.41
N ALA A 137 -20.34 15.56 -6.13
CA ALA A 137 -20.72 16.50 -5.08
C ALA A 137 -20.33 16.04 -3.66
N LEU A 138 -20.33 14.73 -3.38
CA LEU A 138 -19.79 14.17 -2.14
C LEU A 138 -18.29 14.45 -2.04
N VAL A 139 -17.51 14.11 -3.07
CA VAL A 139 -16.05 14.32 -3.09
C VAL A 139 -15.71 15.79 -2.89
N ASP A 140 -16.37 16.68 -3.63
CA ASP A 140 -16.13 18.13 -3.53
C ASP A 140 -16.51 18.69 -2.15
N ARG A 141 -17.63 18.21 -1.57
CA ARG A 141 -18.04 18.61 -0.22
C ARG A 141 -17.04 18.15 0.84
N VAL A 142 -16.60 16.89 0.78
CA VAL A 142 -15.63 16.34 1.74
C VAL A 142 -14.32 17.09 1.65
N GLU A 143 -13.80 17.30 0.44
CA GLU A 143 -12.58 18.08 0.22
C GLU A 143 -12.70 19.48 0.82
N ALA A 144 -13.77 20.22 0.49
CA ALA A 144 -13.96 21.58 1.00
C ALA A 144 -14.08 21.62 2.53
N ARG A 145 -14.75 20.64 3.15
CA ARG A 145 -14.87 20.57 4.61
C ARG A 145 -13.55 20.16 5.28
N LEU A 146 -12.76 19.28 4.67
CA LEU A 146 -11.42 18.95 5.15
C LEU A 146 -10.51 20.18 5.10
N ASP A 147 -10.51 20.94 4.00
CA ASP A 147 -9.76 22.20 3.91
C ASP A 147 -10.19 23.20 5.00
N ALA A 148 -11.50 23.37 5.19
CA ALA A 148 -12.03 24.23 6.24
C ALA A 148 -11.67 23.75 7.65
N ALA A 149 -11.58 22.43 7.87
CA ALA A 149 -11.21 21.82 9.14
C ALA A 149 -9.69 21.87 9.41
N THR A 150 -8.85 21.92 8.38
CA THR A 150 -7.43 22.22 8.59
C THR A 150 -7.19 23.68 9.02
N ALA A 151 -8.13 24.58 8.70
CA ALA A 151 -8.07 25.99 9.05
C ALA A 151 -8.74 26.34 10.40
N ASN A 152 -9.64 25.49 10.92
CA ASN A 152 -10.40 25.72 12.16
C ASN A 152 -10.30 24.49 13.07
N GLU A 153 -10.05 24.70 14.37
CA GLU A 153 -9.83 23.70 15.42
C GLU A 153 -10.56 22.33 15.24
N GLY A 154 -9.87 21.24 15.61
CA GLY A 154 -10.13 19.83 15.21
C GLY A 154 -11.54 19.24 15.38
N GLY A 155 -12.46 19.91 16.07
CA GLY A 155 -13.87 19.50 16.15
C GLY A 155 -14.58 19.47 14.79
N ALA A 156 -14.18 20.35 13.85
CA ALA A 156 -14.73 20.33 12.49
C ALA A 156 -14.30 19.09 11.70
N ALA A 157 -13.05 18.64 11.88
CA ALA A 157 -12.52 17.45 11.21
C ALA A 157 -13.24 16.16 11.69
N MET A 158 -13.51 16.07 12.99
CA MET A 158 -14.26 14.96 13.58
C MET A 158 -15.67 14.85 12.95
N ALA A 159 -16.37 15.98 12.79
CA ALA A 159 -17.70 15.97 12.17
C ALA A 159 -17.65 15.48 10.71
N VAL A 160 -16.65 15.90 9.92
CA VAL A 160 -16.45 15.42 8.54
C VAL A 160 -16.21 13.92 8.52
N TRP A 161 -15.34 13.43 9.39
CA TRP A 161 -15.01 12.02 9.47
C TRP A 161 -16.23 11.17 9.80
N LEU A 162 -17.02 11.56 10.81
CA LEU A 162 -18.17 10.77 11.26
C LEU A 162 -19.37 10.83 10.30
N GLU A 163 -19.60 11.97 9.65
CA GLU A 163 -20.75 12.20 8.77
C GLU A 163 -20.49 11.73 7.33
N ASP A 164 -19.36 12.14 6.74
CA ASP A 164 -19.06 11.90 5.33
C ASP A 164 -18.02 10.79 5.10
N GLY A 165 -17.20 10.48 6.11
CA GLY A 165 -16.16 9.45 6.03
C GLY A 165 -16.65 8.07 5.56
N PRO A 166 -17.77 7.51 6.08
CA PRO A 166 -18.29 6.23 5.62
C PRO A 166 -18.59 6.22 4.11
N ASN A 167 -19.23 7.28 3.60
CA ASN A 167 -19.57 7.38 2.19
C ASN A 167 -18.33 7.56 1.31
N LEU A 168 -17.32 8.30 1.80
CA LEU A 168 -16.04 8.45 1.12
C LEU A 168 -15.32 7.11 1.02
N ILE A 169 -15.23 6.36 2.12
CA ILE A 169 -14.57 5.06 2.19
C ILE A 169 -15.26 4.06 1.25
N GLU A 170 -16.59 3.98 1.30
CA GLU A 170 -17.37 3.10 0.42
C GLU A 170 -17.14 3.44 -1.05
N LEU A 171 -17.21 4.72 -1.42
CA LEU A 171 -16.99 5.16 -2.80
C LEU A 171 -15.56 4.88 -3.28
N ALA A 172 -14.56 5.11 -2.42
CA ALA A 172 -13.16 4.81 -2.70
C ALA A 172 -12.95 3.30 -2.88
N ARG A 173 -13.56 2.46 -2.04
CA ARG A 173 -13.49 1.01 -2.12
C ARG A 173 -14.10 0.46 -3.42
N ILE A 174 -15.29 0.94 -3.79
CA ILE A 174 -15.96 0.57 -5.06
C ILE A 174 -15.07 0.95 -6.26
N THR A 175 -14.41 2.12 -6.18
CA THR A 175 -13.53 2.60 -7.24
C THR A 175 -12.21 1.83 -7.31
N ALA A 176 -11.68 1.44 -6.15
CA ALA A 176 -10.47 0.65 -6.03
C ALA A 176 -10.72 -0.82 -6.44
N ALA A 177 -11.95 -1.35 -6.34
CA ALA A 177 -12.21 -2.73 -6.75
C ALA A 177 -11.74 -2.96 -8.20
N PRO A 178 -10.84 -3.92 -8.45
CA PRO A 178 -10.40 -4.20 -9.80
C PRO A 178 -11.63 -4.58 -10.65
N PRO A 179 -11.71 -4.17 -11.92
CA PRO A 179 -12.71 -4.73 -12.82
C PRO A 179 -12.55 -6.24 -12.76
N ALA A 180 -13.66 -6.98 -12.69
CA ALA A 180 -13.67 -8.44 -12.69
C ALA A 180 -13.06 -8.95 -14.01
N SER A 181 -11.74 -8.94 -14.10
CA SER A 181 -10.97 -9.40 -15.23
C SER A 181 -10.49 -10.78 -14.84
N GLY A 182 -11.27 -11.78 -15.25
CA GLY A 182 -10.76 -13.13 -15.36
C GLY A 182 -9.57 -13.11 -16.30
N ALA A 183 -8.37 -13.22 -15.74
CA ALA A 183 -7.18 -13.62 -16.45
C ALA A 183 -6.16 -14.08 -15.41
N ASP A 184 -6.13 -15.41 -15.29
CA ASP A 184 -5.06 -16.26 -14.80
C ASP A 184 -3.66 -15.63 -15.00
N GLY A 185 -3.22 -14.83 -14.03
CA GLY A 185 -1.91 -14.20 -14.03
C GLY A 185 -0.95 -15.09 -13.28
N GLY A 186 -0.40 -16.09 -13.98
CA GLY A 186 0.40 -17.17 -13.44
C GLY A 186 1.27 -16.76 -12.25
N ILE A 187 1.00 -17.41 -11.11
CA ILE A 187 1.89 -17.45 -9.96
C ILE A 187 3.29 -17.78 -10.49
N SER A 188 4.23 -16.83 -10.43
CA SER A 188 5.64 -17.15 -10.66
C SER A 188 6.03 -18.17 -9.61
N THR A 189 6.19 -19.42 -10.03
CA THR A 189 6.67 -20.48 -9.15
C THR A 189 8.02 -20.04 -8.57
N PRO A 190 8.21 -20.19 -7.24
CA PRO A 190 9.48 -19.87 -6.62
C PRO A 190 10.56 -20.73 -7.28
N VAL A 191 11.46 -20.10 -8.04
CA VAL A 191 12.62 -20.78 -8.62
C VAL A 191 13.59 -21.04 -7.48
N ALA A 192 13.59 -22.27 -6.99
CA ALA A 192 14.50 -22.70 -5.93
C ALA A 192 15.96 -22.46 -6.35
N PRO A 193 16.83 -22.03 -5.42
CA PRO A 193 18.25 -21.99 -5.67
C PRO A 193 18.77 -23.41 -6.01
N PRO A 194 19.80 -23.54 -6.86
CA PRO A 194 20.39 -24.84 -7.15
C PRO A 194 20.91 -25.47 -5.85
N THR A 195 20.68 -26.77 -5.67
CA THR A 195 21.19 -27.54 -4.53
C THR A 195 22.71 -27.37 -4.46
N PRO A 196 23.28 -26.94 -3.32
CA PRO A 196 24.72 -26.81 -3.18
C PRO A 196 25.37 -28.18 -3.43
N PRO A 197 26.54 -28.24 -4.11
CA PRO A 197 27.24 -29.50 -4.33
C PRO A 197 27.54 -30.16 -2.98
N ALA A 198 27.29 -31.46 -2.88
CA ALA A 198 27.63 -32.24 -1.70
C ALA A 198 29.10 -32.00 -1.34
N ALA A 199 29.37 -31.64 -0.09
CA ALA A 199 30.72 -31.48 0.39
C ALA A 199 31.44 -32.83 0.30
N SER A 200 32.25 -33.01 -0.75
CA SER A 200 33.19 -34.13 -0.86
C SER A 200 34.26 -33.93 0.21
N GLY A 201 33.97 -34.43 1.41
CA GLY A 201 34.95 -34.61 2.46
C GLY A 201 35.97 -35.65 2.05
N ALA A 202 36.98 -35.25 1.25
CA ALA A 202 38.19 -36.02 1.09
C ALA A 202 39.00 -35.90 2.38
N VAL A 203 38.68 -36.74 3.36
CA VAL A 203 39.53 -36.98 4.53
C VAL A 203 40.80 -37.67 4.02
N ARG A 204 41.84 -36.89 3.71
CA ARG A 204 43.19 -37.39 3.51
C ARG A 204 43.77 -37.67 4.91
N ARG A 205 43.71 -38.93 5.35
CA ARG A 205 44.51 -39.39 6.50
C ARG A 205 45.98 -39.40 6.08
N ARG A 206 46.82 -38.78 6.90
CA ARG A 206 48.28 -38.94 6.87
C ARG A 206 48.67 -40.29 7.43
#